data_AF-A0A1B6EQP2-F1
#
_entry.id   AF-A0A1B6EQP2-F1
#
_cell.length_a   1.000
_cell.length_b   1.000
_cell.length_c   1.000
_cell.angle_alpha   90.00
_cell.angle_beta   90.00
_cell.angle_gamma   90.00
#
_symmetry.space_group_name_H-M   'P 1'
#
loop_
_entity.id
_entity.type
_entity.pdbx_description
1 polymer ?
#
loop_
_entity_poly.entity_id
_entity_poly.type
_entity_poly.pdbx_seq_one_letter_code
_entity_poly.pdbx_strand_id
1 'polypeptide(L)'
;QLVVKYDVHREPPALQTYGDQQDFINFFAPDTLTQLSKYILFILDYSGSMATRKTEQLKEAMMEILSDLQPTDYFSIVIFQSEVKVWSLTDGIFMADQIITKAVYGNVGYIV
;
A
#
# COMPACT_ATOMS: atom_id res chain seq x y z
N GLN A 1 20.43 -20.24 12.13
CA GLN A 1 19.23 -20.81 11.46
C GLN A 1 19.56 -21.00 9.98
N LEU A 2 19.25 -22.16 9.40
CA LEU A 2 19.40 -22.41 7.96
C LEU A 2 18.08 -22.02 7.26
N VAL A 3 18.16 -21.19 6.23
CA VAL A 3 17.02 -20.77 5.40
C VAL A 3 17.30 -21.18 3.96
N VAL A 4 16.41 -22.00 3.37
CA VAL A 4 16.48 -22.40 1.96
C VAL A 4 15.36 -21.69 1.21
N LYS A 5 15.72 -20.94 0.16
CA LYS A 5 14.79 -20.25 -0.73
C LYS A 5 14.90 -20.86 -2.13
N TYR A 6 13.77 -21.17 -2.75
CA TYR A 6 13.68 -21.63 -4.14
C TYR A 6 12.46 -21.01 -4.82
N ASP A 7 12.52 -20.86 -6.14
CA ASP A 7 11.38 -20.57 -7.01
C ASP A 7 11.39 -21.61 -8.14
N VAL A 8 10.24 -21.88 -8.73
CA VAL A 8 10.09 -22.84 -9.84
C VAL A 8 10.07 -22.11 -11.17
N HIS A 9 10.60 -22.74 -12.21
CA HIS A 9 10.52 -22.18 -13.54
C HIS A 9 9.07 -22.17 -14.04
N ARG A 10 8.60 -21.03 -14.53
CA ARG A 10 7.22 -20.83 -14.97
C ARG A 10 7.16 -21.08 -16.48
N GLU A 11 6.98 -22.34 -16.86
CA GLU A 11 6.74 -22.71 -18.26
C GLU A 11 5.42 -22.10 -18.78
N PRO A 12 5.38 -21.52 -19.99
CA PRO A 12 4.15 -21.15 -20.65
C PRO A 12 3.28 -22.39 -20.94
N PRO A 13 1.95 -22.33 -20.76
CA PRO A 13 1.14 -21.17 -20.42
C PRO A 13 1.14 -20.84 -18.91
N ALA A 14 0.77 -19.60 -18.56
CA ALA A 14 0.78 -19.11 -17.17
C ALA A 14 -0.05 -19.93 -16.16
N LEU A 15 -0.96 -20.78 -16.65
CA LEU A 15 -1.72 -21.76 -15.88
C LEU A 15 -1.08 -23.14 -16.05
N GLN A 16 -0.57 -23.71 -14.96
CA GLN A 16 -0.06 -25.08 -14.91
C GLN A 16 -0.97 -25.94 -14.04
N THR A 17 -1.50 -27.01 -14.62
CA THR A 17 -2.37 -27.96 -13.92
C THR A 17 -1.63 -29.28 -13.72
N TYR A 18 -1.57 -29.74 -12.49
CA TYR A 18 -1.02 -31.06 -12.13
C TYR A 18 -2.10 -31.84 -11.39
N GLY A 19 -2.25 -33.12 -11.69
CA GLY A 19 -3.27 -33.92 -11.04
C GLY A 19 -3.23 -35.38 -11.45
N ASP A 20 -4.00 -36.19 -10.75
CA ASP A 20 -4.32 -37.56 -11.12
C ASP A 20 -5.80 -37.67 -11.50
N GLN A 21 -6.37 -38.88 -11.46
CA GLN A 21 -7.77 -39.11 -11.84
C GLN A 21 -8.79 -38.61 -10.80
N GLN A 22 -8.36 -38.31 -9.57
CA GLN A 22 -9.22 -37.87 -8.47
C GLN A 22 -9.01 -36.40 -8.10
N ASP A 23 -7.77 -35.91 -8.11
CA ASP A 23 -7.44 -34.56 -7.66
C ASP A 23 -6.55 -33.80 -8.65
N PHE A 24 -6.66 -32.47 -8.63
CA PHE A 24 -5.79 -31.58 -9.38
C PHE A 24 -5.47 -30.29 -8.63
N ILE A 25 -4.35 -29.69 -8.97
CA ILE A 25 -3.83 -28.41 -8.47
C ILE A 25 -3.57 -27.50 -9.67
N ASN A 26 -3.99 -26.24 -9.54
CA ASN A 26 -3.75 -25.20 -10.54
C ASN A 26 -2.78 -24.16 -9.97
N PHE A 27 -1.67 -23.95 -10.67
CA PHE A 27 -0.74 -22.85 -10.43
C PHE A 27 -0.95 -21.78 -11.50
N PHE A 28 -1.28 -20.56 -11.08
CA PHE A 28 -1.44 -19.41 -11.98
C PHE A 28 -0.53 -18.26 -11.52
N ALA A 29 0.53 -18.02 -12.27
CA ALA A 29 1.53 -16.99 -11.95
C ALA A 29 2.18 -16.43 -13.23
N PRO A 30 1.43 -15.70 -14.08
CA PRO A 30 2.00 -15.06 -15.26
C PRO A 30 3.10 -14.07 -14.88
N ASP A 31 4.22 -14.12 -15.60
CA ASP A 31 5.39 -13.25 -15.45
C ASP A 31 5.40 -12.06 -16.42
N THR A 32 4.47 -12.04 -17.38
CA THR A 32 4.38 -11.06 -18.48
C THR A 32 3.24 -10.05 -18.31
N LEU A 33 2.68 -9.91 -17.11
CA LEU A 33 1.64 -8.91 -16.87
C LEU A 33 2.24 -7.50 -16.80
N THR A 34 1.70 -6.60 -17.61
CA THR A 34 1.98 -5.17 -17.48
C THR A 34 1.52 -4.70 -16.10
N GLN A 35 2.38 -3.97 -15.40
CA GLN A 35 2.02 -3.39 -14.12
C GLN A 35 0.87 -2.40 -14.31
N LEU A 36 -0.23 -2.63 -13.59
CA LEU A 36 -1.39 -1.76 -13.60
C LEU A 36 -1.16 -0.58 -12.66
N SER A 37 -1.56 0.62 -13.10
CA SER A 37 -1.64 1.80 -12.23
C SER A 37 -2.60 1.54 -11.06
N LYS A 38 -2.19 1.96 -9.87
CA LYS A 38 -2.96 1.76 -8.63
C LYS A 38 -3.33 3.09 -8.00
N TYR A 39 -4.43 3.10 -7.24
CA TYR A 39 -4.74 4.15 -6.28
C TYR A 39 -4.56 3.58 -4.86
N ILE A 40 -3.56 4.06 -4.13
CA ILE A 40 -3.13 3.49 -2.84
C ILE A 40 -3.46 4.46 -1.71
N LEU A 41 -4.23 3.99 -0.72
CA LEU A 41 -4.56 4.76 0.48
C LEU A 41 -3.80 4.21 1.69
N PHE A 42 -2.89 5.01 2.24
CA PHE A 42 -2.19 4.69 3.48
C PHE A 42 -2.97 5.23 4.67
N ILE A 43 -3.36 4.37 5.61
CA ILE A 43 -4.04 4.79 6.85
C ILE A 43 -3.13 4.45 8.04
N LEU A 44 -2.60 5.48 8.69
CA LEU A 44 -1.48 5.38 9.62
C LEU A 44 -1.91 5.76 11.03
N ASP A 45 -1.69 4.86 11.99
CA ASP A 45 -1.85 5.17 13.41
C ASP A 45 -0.72 6.09 13.89
N TYR A 46 -1.08 7.21 14.52
CA TYR A 46 -0.17 8.15 15.15
C TYR A 46 -0.56 8.46 16.60
N SER A 47 -1.28 7.52 17.23
CA SER A 47 -1.65 7.58 18.63
C SER A 47 -0.43 7.56 19.56
N GLY A 48 -0.66 7.87 20.84
CA GLY A 48 0.40 7.86 21.86
C GLY A 48 1.14 6.52 22.00
N SER A 49 0.51 5.37 21.67
CA SER A 49 1.17 4.06 21.69
C SER A 49 2.20 3.85 20.58
N MET A 50 2.21 4.73 19.58
CA MET A 50 3.17 4.76 18.49
C MET A 50 4.43 5.57 18.84
N ALA A 51 4.39 6.34 19.93
CA ALA A 51 5.47 7.24 20.32
C ALA A 51 6.84 6.56 20.34
N THR A 52 7.87 7.34 20.02
CA THR A 52 9.29 6.93 19.91
C THR A 52 9.57 6.04 18.69
N ARG A 53 10.13 4.84 18.91
CA ARG A 53 10.73 3.99 17.88
C ARG A 53 9.75 3.55 16.80
N LYS A 54 8.48 3.28 17.15
CA LYS A 54 7.49 2.82 16.16
C LYS A 54 7.15 3.92 15.15
N THR A 55 6.99 5.16 15.62
CA THR A 55 6.81 6.32 14.75
C THR A 55 8.02 6.56 13.84
N GLU A 56 9.24 6.37 14.33
CA GLU A 56 10.46 6.48 13.50
C GLU A 56 10.52 5.40 12.42
N GLN A 57 10.30 4.13 12.79
CA GLN A 57 10.26 3.01 11.85
C GLN A 57 9.16 3.17 10.81
N LEU A 58 7.99 3.69 11.22
CA LEU A 58 6.90 3.98 10.31
C LEU A 58 7.29 5.02 9.26
N LYS A 59 7.99 6.09 9.65
CA LYS A 59 8.49 7.12 8.72
C LYS A 59 9.52 6.55 7.76
N GLU A 60 10.50 5.79 8.27
CA GLU A 60 11.50 5.10 7.45
C GLU A 60 10.84 4.20 6.41
N ALA A 61 9.91 3.34 6.83
CA ALA A 61 9.20 2.46 5.92
C ALA A 61 8.34 3.21 4.90
N MET A 62 7.65 4.28 5.31
CA MET A 62 6.84 5.09 4.40
C MET A 62 7.71 5.79 3.34
N MET A 63 8.90 6.27 3.69
CA MET A 63 9.82 6.86 2.71
C MET A 63 10.21 5.84 1.63
N GLU A 64 10.58 4.62 2.02
CA GLU A 64 10.93 3.53 1.08
C GLU A 64 9.73 3.12 0.19
N ILE A 65 8.54 2.97 0.79
CA ILE A 65 7.33 2.62 0.03
C ILE A 65 6.99 3.70 -1.00
N LEU A 66 7.07 4.97 -0.60
CA LEU A 66 6.77 6.09 -1.49
C LEU A 66 7.81 6.24 -2.61
N SER A 67 9.09 5.91 -2.37
CA SER A 67 10.11 5.91 -3.42
C SER A 67 9.96 4.78 -4.44
N ASP A 68 9.31 3.68 -4.05
CA ASP A 68 9.07 2.52 -4.93
C ASP A 68 7.78 2.64 -5.77
N LEU A 69 6.96 3.68 -5.53
CA LEU A 69 5.75 3.93 -6.31
C LEU A 69 6.07 4.23 -7.76
N GLN A 70 5.25 3.70 -8.67
CA GLN A 70 5.41 4.00 -10.09
C GLN A 70 4.94 5.43 -10.40
N PRO A 71 5.50 6.11 -11.41
CA PRO A 71 5.07 7.45 -11.80
C PRO A 71 3.58 7.54 -12.19
N THR A 72 2.97 6.40 -12.54
CA THR A 72 1.56 6.29 -12.92
C THR A 72 0.65 5.91 -11.75
N ASP A 73 1.21 5.65 -10.56
CA ASP A 73 0.44 5.37 -9.36
C ASP A 73 -0.05 6.66 -8.72
N TYR A 74 -1.24 6.59 -8.13
CA TYR A 74 -1.81 7.63 -7.30
C TYR A 74 -1.80 7.16 -5.85
N PHE A 75 -1.58 8.07 -4.90
CA PHE A 75 -1.69 7.74 -3.49
C PHE A 75 -2.23 8.89 -2.64
N SER A 76 -2.72 8.53 -1.45
CA SER A 76 -3.08 9.47 -0.38
C SER A 76 -2.70 8.87 0.97
N ILE A 77 -2.44 9.72 1.96
CA ILE A 77 -2.08 9.32 3.31
C ILE A 77 -3.11 9.90 4.28
N VAL A 78 -3.59 9.09 5.20
CA VAL A 78 -4.50 9.44 6.28
C VAL A 78 -3.82 9.07 7.57
N ILE A 79 -3.70 10.01 8.49
CA ILE A 79 -3.12 9.79 9.82
C ILE A 79 -4.25 9.89 10.84
N PHE A 80 -4.34 8.95 11.77
CA PHE A 80 -5.37 8.95 12.80
C PHE A 80 -4.79 8.83 14.22
N GLN A 81 -5.42 9.55 15.14
CA GLN A 81 -5.26 9.45 16.59
C GLN A 81 -6.59 9.85 17.25
N SER A 82 -6.59 10.79 18.22
CA SER A 82 -7.82 11.43 18.70
C SER A 82 -8.60 12.16 17.60
N GLU A 83 -7.90 12.60 16.55
CA GLU A 83 -8.46 13.22 15.35
C GLU A 83 -7.90 12.55 14.10
N VAL A 84 -8.64 12.64 12.99
CA VAL A 84 -8.22 12.13 11.68
C VAL A 84 -7.71 13.29 10.83
N LYS A 85 -6.54 13.11 10.22
CA LYS A 85 -5.91 14.07 9.32
C LYS A 85 -5.62 13.42 7.98
N VAL A 86 -5.87 14.12 6.89
CA VAL A 86 -5.63 13.63 5.53
C VAL A 86 -4.52 14.47 4.90
N TRP A 87 -3.52 13.80 4.34
CA TRP A 87 -2.42 14.42 3.61
C TRP A 87 -2.89 14.90 2.24
N SER A 88 -2.36 16.05 1.86
CA SER A 88 -2.81 16.80 0.70
C SER A 88 -1.60 17.47 0.06
N LEU A 89 -1.33 17.20 -1.23
CA LEU A 89 -0.21 17.74 -2.02
C LEU A 89 -0.35 19.25 -2.31
N THR A 90 -1.40 19.87 -1.79
CA THR A 90 -1.60 21.32 -1.84
C THR A 90 -2.45 21.86 -0.70
N ASP A 91 -3.10 21.07 0.17
CA ASP A 91 -4.57 20.99 0.15
C ASP A 91 -5.24 20.30 -1.07
N GLY A 92 -4.51 19.54 -1.92
CA GLY A 92 -5.07 18.68 -2.99
C GLY A 92 -4.91 17.15 -2.78
N ILE A 93 -5.78 16.24 -3.27
CA ILE A 93 -6.94 16.33 -4.17
C ILE A 93 -7.95 15.25 -3.74
N PHE A 94 -9.24 15.57 -3.78
CA PHE A 94 -10.33 14.66 -3.43
C PHE A 94 -11.54 14.77 -4.39
N MET A 95 -12.56 13.89 -4.29
CA MET A 95 -13.89 14.16 -4.88
C MET A 95 -14.69 15.12 -3.99
N ALA A 96 -15.35 16.09 -4.63
CA ALA A 96 -15.52 17.44 -4.12
C ALA A 96 -16.35 17.63 -2.83
N ASP A 97 -17.29 16.75 -2.51
CA ASP A 97 -18.23 16.96 -1.41
C ASP A 97 -17.70 16.44 -0.06
N GLN A 98 -16.98 15.32 -0.05
CA GLN A 98 -16.49 14.70 1.18
C GLN A 98 -15.24 15.36 1.77
N ILE A 99 -14.61 16.23 1.00
CA ILE A 99 -13.59 17.19 1.47
C ILE A 99 -14.22 18.15 2.48
N ILE A 100 -15.38 18.70 2.12
CA ILE A 100 -16.04 19.81 2.80
C ILE A 100 -16.48 19.36 4.20
N THR A 101 -16.87 18.10 4.38
CA THR A 101 -17.21 17.57 5.71
C THR A 101 -16.00 17.38 6.61
N LYS A 102 -14.83 16.99 6.06
CA LYS A 102 -13.66 16.63 6.88
C LYS A 102 -12.71 17.79 7.13
N ALA A 103 -12.72 18.82 6.29
CA ALA A 103 -11.95 20.06 6.50
C ALA A 103 -12.56 21.00 7.55
N VAL A 104 -13.89 21.05 7.66
CA VAL A 104 -14.61 21.98 8.56
C VAL A 104 -14.45 21.64 10.04
N TYR A 105 -14.10 20.40 10.39
CA TYR A 105 -13.74 20.00 11.76
C TYR A 105 -12.23 20.11 12.08
N GLY A 106 -11.45 20.73 11.19
CA GLY A 106 -10.21 21.45 11.49
C GLY A 106 -8.99 20.63 11.92
N ASN A 107 -8.01 20.46 11.02
CA ASN A 107 -6.64 20.98 11.19
C ASN A 107 -5.66 20.27 10.25
N VAL A 108 -5.37 20.96 9.13
CA VAL A 108 -4.43 20.53 8.10
C VAL A 108 -3.02 21.00 8.44
N GLY A 109 -2.03 20.15 8.14
CA GLY A 109 -0.60 20.44 8.22
C GLY A 109 0.09 19.75 9.41
N TYR A 110 0.94 18.76 9.13
CA TYR A 110 2.40 18.89 9.03
C TYR A 110 2.94 17.68 8.26
N ILE A 111 4.01 17.92 7.49
CA ILE A 111 4.94 16.89 7.02
C ILE A 111 5.58 16.26 8.26
N VAL A 112 5.75 14.94 8.23
CA VAL A 112 6.94 14.38 8.87
C VAL A 112 7.90 13.89 7.82
#